data_AF-A0A1Y6D6P5-F1
#
_entry.id   AF-A0A1Y6D6P5-F1
#
_cell.length_a   1.000
_cell.length_b   1.000
_cell.length_c   1.000
_cell.angle_alpha   90.00
_cell.angle_beta   90.00
_cell.angle_gamma   90.00
#
_symmetry.space_group_name_H-M   'P 1'
#
loop_
_entity.id
_entity.type
_entity.pdbx_description
1 polymer ?
#
loop_
_entity_poly.entity_id
_entity_poly.type
_entity_poly.pdbx_seq_one_letter_code
_entity_poly.pdbx_strand_id
1 'polypeptide(L)'
;MDQPPRKVDYIEKVKLRVGELRPGMFVCELDRPWLETPFLFQGFEIRSEDDIEVVARHCEYVYIDLLRTRRVEISLDAAPPPRSYMSREAVSAYEKEVEVAENARRQTTQLVKNFVDEVRFGKSVDVLVAKSAVAECVSNVIRNPESMLFVARMRDTDMLISQHAFNVCTFSVVLGHYMGLDAKQLENLGTCGLLHDIGKVAIPAAILNKRGKLAPEEVTVVRNHAEQGRNILMSGRNVFSGTVDVAYGHHEHMDGSGYPRGLQDHQLNLNCKIVAVADRYDALVSQRPFRPAYNHLDAIRLLNQMSTGRQLDQSLTAGFVACMGAYPPGTVVELSTGEIAIVLQANPKQRLRPQIMVVRNAAGVSCKESLVDMALKDVDDKGRPYKIKTVHRAEDFGIDLEKHRTSILNAFG
;
A
#
# COMPACT_ATOMS: atom_id res chain seq x y z
N MET A 1 -15.85 -37.00 26.19
CA MET A 1 -15.01 -35.84 26.57
C MET A 1 -15.28 -34.76 25.56
N ASP A 2 -16.05 -33.77 25.98
CA ASP A 2 -16.54 -32.63 25.20
C ASP A 2 -15.39 -31.82 24.60
N GLN A 3 -15.40 -31.66 23.28
CA GLN A 3 -14.75 -30.50 22.66
C GLN A 3 -15.70 -29.31 22.82
N PRO A 4 -15.22 -28.12 23.25
CA PRO A 4 -16.07 -26.94 23.26
C PRO A 4 -16.47 -26.60 21.81
N PRO A 5 -17.71 -26.13 21.57
CA PRO A 5 -18.17 -25.81 20.23
C PRO A 5 -17.30 -24.70 19.63
N ARG A 6 -16.96 -24.84 18.33
CA ARG A 6 -16.38 -23.76 17.52
C ARG A 6 -17.24 -22.51 17.70
N LYS A 7 -16.64 -21.38 18.11
CA LYS A 7 -17.31 -20.07 18.10
C LYS A 7 -17.68 -19.74 16.66
N VAL A 8 -18.93 -19.98 16.29
CA VAL A 8 -19.57 -19.31 15.17
C VAL A 8 -19.78 -17.88 15.67
N ASP A 9 -19.18 -16.88 15.02
CA ASP A 9 -19.50 -15.48 15.28
C ASP A 9 -20.97 -15.26 14.92
N TYR A 10 -21.86 -15.37 15.90
CA TYR A 10 -23.25 -14.97 15.78
C TYR A 10 -23.25 -13.47 15.51
N ILE A 11 -23.76 -13.03 14.35
CA ILE A 11 -23.98 -11.60 14.10
C ILE A 11 -25.41 -11.29 14.53
N GLU A 12 -25.59 -10.51 15.58
CA GLU A 12 -26.91 -10.02 15.99
C GLU A 12 -27.16 -8.68 15.28
N LYS A 13 -27.87 -8.74 14.16
CA LYS A 13 -28.13 -7.58 13.29
C LYS A 13 -29.44 -6.90 13.64
N VAL A 14 -29.42 -5.58 13.83
CA VAL A 14 -30.63 -4.75 13.92
C VAL A 14 -30.68 -3.80 12.74
N LYS A 15 -31.82 -3.78 12.05
CA LYS A 15 -32.11 -2.82 10.98
C LYS A 15 -32.45 -1.46 11.60
N LEU A 16 -31.73 -0.42 11.20
CA LEU A 16 -31.98 0.96 11.61
C LEU A 16 -32.10 1.86 10.37
N ARG A 17 -32.97 2.87 10.42
CA ARG A 17 -32.91 3.96 9.45
C ARG A 17 -31.65 4.78 9.71
N VAL A 18 -31.09 5.39 8.65
CA VAL A 18 -29.83 6.13 8.81
C VAL A 18 -29.94 7.28 9.81
N GLY A 19 -31.09 7.96 9.89
CA GLY A 19 -31.33 9.01 10.88
C GLY A 19 -31.40 8.53 12.34
N GLU A 20 -31.38 7.22 12.58
CA GLU A 20 -31.34 6.61 13.92
C GLU A 20 -29.92 6.18 14.32
N LEU A 21 -28.95 6.29 13.40
CA LEU A 21 -27.55 6.01 13.70
C LEU A 21 -26.99 7.01 14.71
N ARG A 22 -26.05 6.54 15.52
CA ARG A 22 -25.30 7.36 16.48
C ARG A 22 -23.83 6.94 16.45
N PRO A 23 -22.92 7.85 16.83
CA PRO A 23 -21.53 7.48 17.08
C PRO A 23 -21.43 6.29 18.06
N GLY A 24 -20.54 5.34 17.75
CA GLY A 24 -20.34 4.08 18.46
C GLY A 24 -21.07 2.87 17.84
N MET A 25 -21.97 3.07 16.86
CA MET A 25 -22.68 1.97 16.20
C MET A 25 -21.83 1.33 15.10
N PHE A 26 -21.75 0.00 15.05
CA PHE A 26 -21.04 -0.72 13.99
C PHE A 26 -22.01 -1.11 12.87
N VAL A 27 -21.96 -0.41 11.75
CA VAL A 27 -22.68 -0.78 10.53
C VAL A 27 -22.03 -2.02 9.96
N CYS A 28 -22.79 -3.08 9.69
CA CYS A 28 -22.29 -4.35 9.17
C CYS A 28 -22.89 -4.72 7.80
N GLU A 29 -23.98 -4.06 7.40
CA GLU A 29 -24.63 -4.24 6.10
C GLU A 29 -25.39 -2.98 5.71
N LEU A 30 -25.50 -2.72 4.41
CA LEU A 30 -26.21 -1.58 3.84
C LEU A 30 -27.49 -2.06 3.13
N ASP A 31 -28.39 -1.13 2.81
CA ASP A 31 -29.57 -1.41 1.99
C ASP A 31 -29.27 -1.74 0.51
N ARG A 32 -27.99 -1.70 0.13
CA ARG A 32 -27.50 -1.93 -1.23
C ARG A 32 -26.12 -2.58 -1.22
N PRO A 33 -25.65 -3.11 -2.36
CA PRO A 33 -24.30 -3.64 -2.46
C PRO A 33 -23.26 -2.59 -2.08
N TRP A 34 -22.32 -2.97 -1.21
CA TRP A 34 -21.21 -2.11 -0.78
C TRP A 34 -20.43 -1.50 -1.95
N LEU A 35 -20.34 -2.22 -3.08
CA LEU A 35 -19.69 -1.82 -4.32
C LEU A 35 -20.33 -0.58 -4.98
N GLU A 36 -21.58 -0.26 -4.65
CA GLU A 36 -22.32 0.91 -5.18
C GLU A 36 -22.21 2.13 -4.26
N THR A 37 -21.38 2.04 -3.21
CA THR A 37 -21.19 3.09 -2.21
C THR A 37 -19.71 3.45 -2.10
N PRO A 38 -19.36 4.65 -1.58
CA PRO A 38 -17.97 5.04 -1.38
C PRO A 38 -17.32 4.37 -0.15
N PHE A 39 -18.03 3.49 0.57
CA PHE A 39 -17.51 2.84 1.76
C PHE A 39 -16.45 1.80 1.39
N LEU A 40 -15.24 1.98 1.93
CA LEU A 40 -14.04 1.21 1.58
C LEU A 40 -13.98 -0.19 2.20
N PHE A 41 -14.83 -0.48 3.20
CA PHE A 41 -14.83 -1.71 3.98
C PHE A 41 -16.25 -2.27 4.09
N GLN A 42 -16.39 -3.60 4.13
CA GLN A 42 -17.63 -4.23 4.56
C GLN A 42 -17.72 -4.13 6.09
N GLY A 43 -18.48 -3.13 6.49
CA GLY A 43 -18.75 -2.80 7.88
C GLY A 43 -17.72 -1.85 8.49
N PHE A 44 -18.23 -0.88 9.24
CA PHE A 44 -17.45 0.19 9.86
C PHE A 44 -18.21 0.74 11.07
N GLU A 45 -17.47 1.28 12.02
CA GLU A 45 -18.02 1.99 13.17
C GLU A 45 -18.33 3.44 12.76
N ILE A 46 -19.52 3.93 13.13
CA ILE A 46 -19.87 5.35 13.05
C ILE A 46 -19.10 6.06 14.16
N ARG A 47 -18.20 6.98 13.82
CA ARG A 47 -17.36 7.69 14.81
C ARG A 47 -17.75 9.14 15.00
N SER A 48 -18.43 9.71 14.01
CA SER A 48 -18.88 11.11 14.04
C SER A 48 -20.23 11.28 13.35
N GLU A 49 -20.84 12.45 13.53
CA GLU A 49 -22.04 12.87 12.79
C GLU A 49 -21.76 12.99 11.28
N ASP A 50 -20.54 13.36 10.89
CA ASP A 50 -20.13 13.40 9.49
C ASP A 50 -20.19 12.00 8.82
N ASP A 51 -19.84 10.94 9.57
CA ASP A 51 -19.97 9.57 9.07
C ASP A 51 -21.44 9.24 8.77
N ILE A 52 -22.36 9.67 9.64
CA ILE A 52 -23.80 9.46 9.47
C ILE A 52 -24.30 10.21 8.23
N GLU A 53 -23.85 11.43 7.98
CA GLU A 53 -24.19 12.16 6.76
C GLU A 53 -23.74 11.43 5.49
N VAL A 54 -22.55 10.83 5.51
CA VAL A 54 -22.05 10.07 4.36
C VAL A 54 -22.91 8.83 4.15
N VAL A 55 -23.30 8.12 5.21
CA VAL A 55 -24.27 7.00 5.12
C VAL A 55 -25.61 7.47 4.59
N ALA A 56 -26.09 8.63 5.03
CA ALA A 56 -27.40 9.16 4.64
C ALA A 56 -27.48 9.55 3.17
N ARG A 57 -26.34 9.93 2.56
CA ARG A 57 -26.26 10.22 1.12
C ARG A 57 -26.35 8.98 0.25
N HIS A 58 -26.12 7.80 0.83
CA HIS A 58 -25.97 6.56 0.07
C HIS A 58 -26.90 5.44 0.52
N CYS A 59 -27.58 5.53 1.66
CA CYS A 59 -28.44 4.46 2.19
C CYS A 59 -29.68 5.07 2.86
N GLU A 60 -30.83 4.42 2.76
CA GLU A 60 -32.04 4.77 3.51
C GLU A 60 -32.06 4.08 4.88
N TYR A 61 -31.55 2.84 4.93
CA TYR A 61 -31.36 2.07 6.15
C TYR A 61 -30.08 1.23 6.10
N VAL A 62 -29.62 0.79 7.26
CA VAL A 62 -28.46 -0.09 7.43
C VAL A 62 -28.75 -1.15 8.48
N TYR A 63 -27.91 -2.18 8.56
CA TYR A 63 -27.93 -3.14 9.67
C TYR A 63 -26.71 -2.92 10.55
N ILE A 64 -26.96 -2.76 11.85
CA ILE A 64 -25.90 -2.64 12.86
C ILE A 64 -25.66 -3.98 13.55
N ASP A 65 -24.40 -4.30 13.81
CA ASP A 65 -24.01 -5.47 14.61
C ASP A 65 -24.03 -5.08 16.09
N LEU A 66 -25.01 -5.57 16.85
CA LEU A 66 -25.19 -5.23 18.26
C LEU A 66 -24.05 -5.75 19.15
N LEU A 67 -23.40 -6.85 18.77
CA LEU A 67 -22.32 -7.43 19.57
C LEU A 67 -21.03 -6.64 19.38
N ARG A 68 -20.73 -6.19 18.16
CA ARG A 68 -19.60 -5.27 17.88
C ARG A 68 -19.87 -3.86 18.39
N THR A 69 -21.12 -3.42 18.39
CA THR A 69 -21.54 -2.12 18.97
C THR A 69 -21.37 -2.08 20.49
N ARG A 70 -21.27 -3.23 21.19
CA ARG A 70 -21.07 -3.30 22.65
C ARG A 70 -19.70 -3.86 23.09
N ARG A 71 -18.96 -4.53 22.22
CA ARG A 71 -17.60 -5.04 22.51
C ARG A 71 -16.56 -4.34 21.66
N VAL A 72 -15.95 -3.33 22.26
CA VAL A 72 -14.58 -2.94 21.92
C VAL A 72 -13.66 -3.69 22.87
N GLU A 73 -12.91 -4.66 22.34
CA GLU A 73 -11.62 -5.09 22.92
C GLU A 73 -10.84 -5.85 21.83
N ILE A 74 -10.41 -5.09 20.82
CA ILE A 74 -9.14 -5.35 20.14
C ILE A 74 -8.27 -4.18 20.57
N SER A 75 -7.22 -4.45 21.34
CA SER A 75 -6.24 -3.41 21.69
C SER A 75 -5.53 -2.98 20.39
N LEU A 76 -6.02 -1.87 19.85
CA LEU A 76 -5.41 -1.04 18.82
C LEU A 76 -4.64 0.12 19.50
N ASP A 77 -4.05 -0.13 20.67
CA ASP A 77 -3.38 0.90 21.49
C ASP A 77 -1.98 1.28 20.98
N ALA A 78 -1.80 1.25 19.67
CA ALA A 78 -0.71 1.94 19.00
C ALA A 78 -1.23 2.58 17.70
N ALA A 79 -2.26 3.43 17.80
CA ALA A 79 -2.34 4.53 16.86
C ALA A 79 -1.08 5.38 17.06
N PRO A 80 -0.22 5.59 16.04
CA PRO A 80 0.87 6.55 16.17
C PRO A 80 0.26 7.89 16.60
N PRO A 81 0.95 8.64 17.47
CA PRO A 81 0.38 9.82 18.09
C PRO A 81 -0.14 10.78 17.01
N PRO A 82 -1.30 11.43 17.23
CA PRO A 82 -1.82 12.39 16.28
C PRO A 82 -0.81 13.54 16.13
N ARG A 83 -0.13 13.59 14.97
CA ARG A 83 0.76 14.70 14.64
C ARG A 83 -0.11 15.94 14.41
N SER A 84 0.07 16.95 15.24
CA SER A 84 -0.56 18.26 15.10
C SER A 84 0.00 18.97 13.88
N TYR A 85 -0.85 19.80 13.26
CA TYR A 85 -0.52 20.76 12.20
C TYR A 85 0.90 21.34 12.35
N MET A 86 1.68 21.24 11.29
CA MET A 86 3.08 21.58 11.32
C MET A 86 3.30 23.10 11.41
N SER A 87 4.08 23.52 12.41
CA SER A 87 4.82 24.78 12.36
C SER A 87 5.94 24.68 11.33
N ARG A 88 6.51 25.81 10.87
CA ARG A 88 7.65 25.88 9.93
C ARG A 88 8.80 24.92 10.29
N GLU A 89 9.08 24.70 11.57
CA GLU A 89 10.13 23.76 12.01
C GLU A 89 9.80 22.30 11.70
N ALA A 90 8.52 21.93 11.81
CA ALA A 90 8.06 20.58 11.56
C ALA A 90 8.09 20.27 10.05
N VAL A 91 7.85 21.27 9.21
CA VAL A 91 7.89 21.14 7.76
C VAL A 91 9.32 20.90 7.23
N SER A 92 10.31 21.64 7.76
CA SER A 92 11.75 21.37 7.54
C SER A 92 12.19 20.00 8.07
N ALA A 93 11.54 19.47 9.11
CA ALA A 93 11.79 18.12 9.59
C ALA A 93 11.32 17.06 8.58
N TYR A 94 10.13 17.20 7.98
CA TYR A 94 9.65 16.26 6.97
C TYR A 94 10.49 16.27 5.69
N GLU A 95 10.97 17.43 5.25
CA GLU A 95 11.90 17.54 4.12
C GLU A 95 13.15 16.67 4.34
N LYS A 96 13.74 16.76 5.54
CA LYS A 96 14.87 15.90 5.94
C LYS A 96 14.49 14.42 6.00
N GLU A 97 13.28 14.10 6.45
CA GLU A 97 12.78 12.71 6.46
C GLU A 97 12.69 12.14 5.03
N VAL A 98 12.25 12.93 4.06
CA VAL A 98 12.18 12.55 2.64
C VAL A 98 13.59 12.41 2.05
N GLU A 99 14.51 13.33 2.33
CA GLU A 99 15.90 13.23 1.86
C GLU A 99 16.59 11.95 2.37
N VAL A 100 16.40 11.61 3.66
CA VAL A 100 16.94 10.36 4.21
C VAL A 100 16.27 9.14 3.56
N ALA A 101 14.96 9.18 3.33
CA ALA A 101 14.26 8.10 2.64
C ALA A 101 14.76 7.92 1.18
N GLU A 102 15.02 9.02 0.46
CA GLU A 102 15.60 8.99 -0.90
C GLU A 102 17.01 8.38 -0.91
N ASN A 103 17.84 8.73 0.08
CA ASN A 103 19.16 8.13 0.24
C ASN A 103 19.06 6.63 0.47
N ALA A 104 18.19 6.19 1.37
CA ALA A 104 17.95 4.78 1.63
C ALA A 104 17.42 4.04 0.39
N ARG A 105 16.52 4.66 -0.38
CA ARG A 105 16.06 4.11 -1.67
C ARG A 105 17.22 3.92 -2.62
N ARG A 106 18.00 4.96 -2.90
CA ARG A 106 19.13 4.91 -3.84
C ARG A 106 20.15 3.85 -3.45
N GLN A 107 20.51 3.79 -2.18
CA GLN A 107 21.45 2.78 -1.69
C GLN A 107 20.87 1.38 -1.85
N THR A 108 19.61 1.17 -1.45
CA THR A 108 18.96 -0.14 -1.54
C THR A 108 18.81 -0.60 -2.99
N THR A 109 18.34 0.26 -3.90
CA THR A 109 18.18 -0.10 -5.32
C THR A 109 19.50 -0.42 -6.00
N GLN A 110 20.57 0.33 -5.67
CA GLN A 110 21.92 0.06 -6.17
C GLN A 110 22.48 -1.25 -5.61
N LEU A 111 22.26 -1.54 -4.32
CA LEU A 111 22.67 -2.80 -3.70
C LEU A 111 21.95 -3.99 -4.34
N VAL A 112 20.63 -3.89 -4.57
CA VAL A 112 19.87 -4.93 -5.28
C VAL A 112 20.41 -5.12 -6.70
N LYS A 113 20.70 -4.03 -7.41
CA LYS A 113 21.27 -4.11 -8.76
C LYS A 113 22.61 -4.87 -8.77
N ASN A 114 23.53 -4.46 -7.89
CA ASN A 114 24.83 -5.13 -7.76
C ASN A 114 24.66 -6.61 -7.40
N PHE A 115 23.76 -6.90 -6.46
CA PHE A 115 23.47 -8.26 -6.03
C PHE A 115 22.92 -9.13 -7.17
N VAL A 116 21.98 -8.61 -7.97
CA VAL A 116 21.46 -9.30 -9.15
C VAL A 116 22.57 -9.57 -10.17
N ASP A 117 23.45 -8.59 -10.41
CA ASP A 117 24.58 -8.75 -11.33
C ASP A 117 25.56 -9.83 -10.82
N GLU A 118 25.87 -9.84 -9.54
CA GLU A 118 26.76 -10.85 -8.94
C GLU A 118 26.20 -12.28 -9.08
N VAL A 119 24.91 -12.47 -8.81
CA VAL A 119 24.24 -13.76 -9.02
C VAL A 119 24.28 -14.16 -10.49
N ARG A 120 24.09 -13.20 -11.40
CA ARG A 120 24.15 -13.44 -12.85
C ARG A 120 25.53 -13.93 -13.31
N PHE A 121 26.59 -13.50 -12.65
CA PHE A 121 27.97 -13.96 -12.92
C PHE A 121 28.37 -15.21 -12.12
N GLY A 122 27.42 -15.87 -11.45
CA GLY A 122 27.65 -17.14 -10.76
C GLY A 122 28.33 -17.01 -9.39
N LYS A 123 28.37 -15.81 -8.80
CA LYS A 123 28.85 -15.64 -7.42
C LYS A 123 27.80 -16.16 -6.44
N SER A 124 28.27 -16.70 -5.32
CA SER A 124 27.39 -17.12 -4.21
C SER A 124 26.73 -15.90 -3.57
N VAL A 125 25.44 -16.03 -3.27
CA VAL A 125 24.65 -15.01 -2.55
C VAL A 125 25.12 -14.90 -1.09
N ASP A 126 25.50 -13.69 -0.66
CA ASP A 126 25.57 -13.31 0.76
C ASP A 126 24.44 -12.34 1.13
N VAL A 127 23.46 -12.86 1.87
CA VAL A 127 22.26 -12.09 2.26
C VAL A 127 22.58 -11.02 3.32
N LEU A 128 23.79 -11.01 3.91
CA LEU A 128 24.17 -10.01 4.90
C LEU A 128 24.13 -8.58 4.33
N VAL A 129 24.51 -8.40 3.07
CA VAL A 129 24.47 -7.10 2.37
C VAL A 129 23.03 -6.64 2.16
N ALA A 130 22.12 -7.56 1.82
CA ALA A 130 20.69 -7.25 1.71
C ALA A 130 20.11 -6.88 3.08
N LYS A 131 20.50 -7.58 4.15
CA LYS A 131 20.06 -7.31 5.51
C LYS A 131 20.46 -5.91 6.02
N SER A 132 21.65 -5.42 5.69
CA SER A 132 22.04 -4.06 6.09
C SER A 132 21.20 -2.98 5.40
N ALA A 133 20.91 -3.14 4.11
CA ALA A 133 20.02 -2.22 3.38
C ALA A 133 18.59 -2.24 3.95
N VAL A 134 18.10 -3.44 4.27
CA VAL A 134 16.79 -3.60 4.89
C VAL A 134 16.75 -3.00 6.30
N ALA A 135 17.80 -3.14 7.11
CA ALA A 135 17.83 -2.56 8.45
C ALA A 135 17.69 -1.03 8.41
N GLU A 136 18.31 -0.38 7.42
CA GLU A 136 18.14 1.07 7.19
C GLU A 136 16.70 1.40 6.75
N CYS A 137 16.12 0.62 5.83
CA CYS A 137 14.72 0.76 5.44
C CYS A 137 13.78 0.62 6.64
N VAL A 138 13.99 -0.38 7.49
CA VAL A 138 13.20 -0.62 8.73
C VAL A 138 13.33 0.56 9.69
N SER A 139 14.55 1.04 9.93
CA SER A 139 14.79 2.22 10.78
C SER A 139 14.02 3.45 10.26
N ASN A 140 14.04 3.67 8.94
CA ASN A 140 13.33 4.78 8.32
C ASN A 140 11.81 4.62 8.37
N VAL A 141 11.28 3.41 8.18
CA VAL A 141 9.84 3.16 8.30
C VAL A 141 9.35 3.36 9.74
N ILE A 142 10.11 2.90 10.73
CA ILE A 142 9.79 3.10 12.16
C ILE A 142 9.79 4.60 12.49
N ARG A 143 10.77 5.34 11.97
CA ARG A 143 10.92 6.78 12.20
C ARG A 143 9.82 7.60 11.50
N ASN A 144 9.58 7.34 10.22
CA ASN A 144 8.57 8.03 9.43
C ASN A 144 8.09 7.14 8.24
N PRO A 145 6.94 6.45 8.38
CA PRO A 145 6.42 5.61 7.31
C PRO A 145 5.91 6.43 6.11
N GLU A 146 5.44 7.66 6.32
CA GLU A 146 4.90 8.50 5.24
C GLU A 146 5.98 8.91 4.23
N SER A 147 7.17 9.29 4.70
CA SER A 147 8.29 9.65 3.81
C SER A 147 8.77 8.44 3.01
N MET A 148 8.81 7.26 3.62
CA MET A 148 9.15 6.01 2.93
C MET A 148 8.11 5.62 1.89
N LEU A 149 6.82 5.75 2.20
CA LEU A 149 5.73 5.52 1.23
C LEU A 149 5.76 6.52 0.08
N PHE A 150 6.09 7.78 0.34
CA PHE A 150 6.26 8.80 -0.68
C PHE A 150 7.40 8.43 -1.64
N VAL A 151 8.56 8.08 -1.10
CA VAL A 151 9.75 7.70 -1.87
C VAL A 151 9.58 6.36 -2.61
N ALA A 152 8.78 5.42 -2.09
CA ALA A 152 8.44 4.20 -2.83
C ALA A 152 7.61 4.48 -4.10
N ARG A 153 6.91 5.60 -4.18
CA ARG A 153 6.08 5.98 -5.34
C ARG A 153 6.82 6.84 -6.36
N MET A 154 8.02 7.29 -6.02
CA MET A 154 8.92 7.98 -6.91
C MET A 154 9.42 7.03 -8.01
N ARG A 155 9.52 7.54 -9.24
CA ARG A 155 9.81 6.71 -10.41
C ARG A 155 11.26 6.88 -10.84
N ASP A 156 11.90 5.73 -11.09
CA ASP A 156 13.17 5.64 -11.79
C ASP A 156 13.02 4.67 -12.96
N THR A 157 13.02 5.21 -14.19
CA THR A 157 12.79 4.43 -15.41
C THR A 157 13.93 3.47 -15.72
N ASP A 158 15.13 3.70 -15.19
CA ASP A 158 16.33 2.93 -15.49
C ASP A 158 16.53 1.75 -14.53
N MET A 159 15.76 1.70 -13.43
CA MET A 159 15.91 0.72 -12.35
C MET A 159 14.61 -0.01 -11.99
N LEU A 160 13.70 -0.25 -12.94
CA LEU A 160 12.35 -0.80 -12.67
C LEU A 160 12.33 -2.07 -11.79
N ILE A 161 13.27 -3.02 -11.99
CA ILE A 161 13.33 -4.26 -11.20
C ILE A 161 13.78 -3.98 -9.76
N SER A 162 14.87 -3.21 -9.59
CA SER A 162 15.38 -2.86 -8.26
C SER A 162 14.42 -1.94 -7.50
N GLN A 163 13.73 -1.05 -8.20
CA GLN A 163 12.68 -0.20 -7.64
C GLN A 163 11.51 -1.04 -7.15
N HIS A 164 11.05 -2.02 -7.94
CA HIS A 164 10.00 -2.94 -7.53
C HIS A 164 10.39 -3.71 -6.25
N ALA A 165 11.61 -4.25 -6.18
CA ALA A 165 12.13 -4.91 -4.99
C ALA A 165 12.15 -3.97 -3.76
N PHE A 166 12.58 -2.73 -3.94
CA PHE A 166 12.56 -1.72 -2.87
C PHE A 166 11.14 -1.38 -2.41
N ASN A 167 10.20 -1.22 -3.35
CA ASN A 167 8.81 -0.91 -3.04
C ASN A 167 8.16 -2.04 -2.25
N VAL A 168 8.30 -3.28 -2.71
CA VAL A 168 7.74 -4.46 -2.02
C VAL A 168 8.37 -4.64 -0.64
N CYS A 169 9.67 -4.39 -0.49
CA CYS A 169 10.33 -4.32 0.82
C CYS A 169 9.66 -3.27 1.72
N THR A 170 9.57 -2.02 1.25
CA THR A 170 9.01 -0.89 2.01
C THR A 170 7.55 -1.14 2.42
N PHE A 171 6.70 -1.55 1.48
CA PHE A 171 5.29 -1.86 1.71
C PHE A 171 5.11 -3.02 2.70
N SER A 172 5.95 -4.06 2.61
CA SER A 172 5.91 -5.18 3.56
C SER A 172 6.30 -4.73 4.97
N VAL A 173 7.35 -3.92 5.11
CA VAL A 173 7.80 -3.40 6.40
C VAL A 173 6.76 -2.46 7.01
N VAL A 174 6.14 -1.58 6.22
CA VAL A 174 5.05 -0.70 6.68
C VAL A 174 3.87 -1.51 7.21
N LEU A 175 3.43 -2.55 6.49
CA LEU A 175 2.36 -3.42 6.95
C LEU A 175 2.76 -4.19 8.21
N GLY A 176 3.95 -4.77 8.24
CA GLY A 176 4.47 -5.47 9.41
C GLY A 176 4.54 -4.57 10.64
N HIS A 177 4.98 -3.32 10.47
CA HIS A 177 5.09 -2.34 11.55
C HIS A 177 3.70 -1.98 12.09
N TYR A 178 2.74 -1.77 11.18
CA TYR A 178 1.34 -1.55 11.56
C TYR A 178 0.74 -2.72 12.33
N MET A 179 1.16 -3.95 12.04
CA MET A 179 0.75 -5.16 12.77
C MET A 179 1.48 -5.35 14.11
N GLY A 180 2.41 -4.48 14.46
CA GLY A 180 3.17 -4.56 15.72
C GLY A 180 4.31 -5.57 15.70
N LEU A 181 4.84 -5.93 14.52
CA LEU A 181 6.05 -6.76 14.44
C LEU A 181 7.26 -6.01 15.02
N ASP A 182 8.12 -6.73 15.74
CA ASP A 182 9.34 -6.16 16.30
C ASP A 182 10.39 -5.86 15.21
N ALA A 183 11.42 -5.08 15.56
CA ALA A 183 12.46 -4.67 14.60
C ALA A 183 13.13 -5.86 13.90
N LYS A 184 13.33 -7.00 14.57
CA LYS A 184 13.97 -8.18 13.99
C LYS A 184 13.05 -8.90 13.02
N GLN A 185 11.77 -9.00 13.36
CA GLN A 185 10.73 -9.52 12.47
C GLN A 185 10.58 -8.63 11.23
N LEU A 186 10.63 -7.31 11.40
CA LEU A 186 10.62 -6.35 10.29
C LEU A 186 11.84 -6.48 9.38
N GLU A 187 13.05 -6.65 9.93
CA GLU A 187 14.24 -6.92 9.13
C GLU A 187 14.12 -8.20 8.30
N ASN A 188 13.62 -9.27 8.92
CA ASN A 188 13.40 -10.54 8.22
C ASN A 188 12.34 -10.39 7.11
N LEU A 189 11.24 -9.69 7.40
CA LEU A 189 10.16 -9.44 6.45
C LEU A 189 10.59 -8.53 5.30
N GLY A 190 11.33 -7.46 5.59
CA GLY A 190 11.90 -6.58 4.57
C GLY A 190 12.90 -7.33 3.68
N THR A 191 13.70 -8.24 4.24
CA THR A 191 14.59 -9.12 3.46
C THR A 191 13.80 -10.05 2.55
N CYS A 192 12.66 -10.57 3.03
CA CYS A 192 11.73 -11.34 2.21
C CYS A 192 11.19 -10.51 1.04
N GLY A 193 10.70 -9.30 1.31
CA GLY A 193 10.17 -8.39 0.28
C GLY A 193 11.24 -7.94 -0.72
N LEU A 194 12.48 -7.70 -0.28
CA LEU A 194 13.56 -7.25 -1.16
C LEU A 194 14.02 -8.36 -2.12
N LEU A 195 14.01 -9.62 -1.68
CA LEU A 195 14.58 -10.75 -2.42
C LEU A 195 13.53 -11.69 -3.04
N HIS A 196 12.23 -11.39 -2.89
CA HIS A 196 11.14 -12.27 -3.35
C HIS A 196 11.28 -12.67 -4.83
N ASP A 197 11.79 -11.74 -5.65
CA ASP A 197 11.87 -11.87 -7.10
C ASP A 197 13.27 -12.19 -7.63
N ILE A 198 14.23 -12.56 -6.76
CA ILE A 198 15.64 -12.76 -7.14
C ILE A 198 15.81 -13.78 -8.28
N GLY A 199 14.91 -14.76 -8.37
CA GLY A 199 14.93 -15.75 -9.45
C GLY A 199 14.69 -15.20 -10.85
N LYS A 200 14.23 -13.94 -10.99
CA LYS A 200 14.12 -13.27 -12.31
C LYS A 200 15.46 -13.14 -13.02
N VAL A 201 16.58 -13.22 -12.30
CA VAL A 201 17.94 -13.25 -12.87
C VAL A 201 18.15 -14.43 -13.84
N ALA A 202 17.44 -15.54 -13.64
CA ALA A 202 17.51 -16.73 -14.48
C ALA A 202 16.61 -16.63 -15.73
N ILE A 203 15.79 -15.59 -15.86
CA ILE A 203 14.86 -15.43 -16.97
C ILE A 203 15.55 -14.69 -18.13
N PRO A 204 15.43 -15.18 -19.39
CA PRO A 204 15.99 -14.49 -20.54
C PRO A 204 15.46 -13.06 -20.68
N ALA A 205 16.36 -12.10 -20.92
CA ALA A 205 16.01 -10.68 -21.01
C ALA A 205 14.98 -10.39 -22.12
N ALA A 206 15.02 -11.14 -23.23
CA ALA A 206 14.05 -11.03 -24.32
C ALA A 206 12.61 -11.37 -23.89
N ILE A 207 12.44 -12.28 -22.93
CA ILE A 207 11.14 -12.64 -22.35
C ILE A 207 10.76 -11.63 -21.28
N LEU A 208 11.68 -11.31 -20.37
CA LEU A 208 11.42 -10.41 -19.24
C LEU A 208 11.04 -8.98 -19.68
N ASN A 209 11.66 -8.50 -20.76
CA ASN A 209 11.47 -7.13 -21.28
C ASN A 209 10.58 -7.06 -22.53
N LYS A 210 9.85 -8.13 -22.87
CA LYS A 210 8.97 -8.15 -24.04
C LYS A 210 7.97 -6.96 -23.96
N ARG A 211 7.44 -6.53 -25.11
CA ARG A 211 6.31 -5.58 -25.21
C ARG A 211 5.20 -6.29 -26.01
N GLY A 212 4.02 -6.47 -25.42
CA GLY A 212 2.96 -7.43 -25.82
C GLY A 212 2.77 -8.71 -24.96
N LYS A 213 1.65 -9.42 -25.14
CA LYS A 213 1.35 -10.65 -24.36
C LYS A 213 2.47 -11.70 -24.49
N LEU A 214 2.76 -12.38 -23.37
CA LEU A 214 3.63 -13.56 -23.37
C LEU A 214 2.88 -14.76 -23.97
N ALA A 215 3.60 -15.58 -24.74
CA ALA A 215 3.12 -16.88 -25.19
C ALA A 215 3.02 -17.86 -24.01
N PRO A 216 2.18 -18.91 -24.08
CA PRO A 216 2.02 -19.88 -22.98
C PRO A 216 3.33 -20.48 -22.47
N GLU A 217 4.28 -20.73 -23.37
CA GLU A 217 5.61 -21.26 -23.06
C GLU A 217 6.45 -20.22 -22.33
N GLU A 218 6.40 -18.95 -22.76
CA GLU A 218 7.07 -17.83 -22.10
C GLU A 218 6.50 -17.56 -20.70
N VAL A 219 5.18 -17.71 -20.52
CA VAL A 219 4.54 -17.63 -19.20
C VAL A 219 5.09 -18.71 -18.27
N THR A 220 5.27 -19.93 -18.77
CA THR A 220 5.84 -21.03 -17.99
C THR A 220 7.28 -20.73 -17.57
N VAL A 221 8.10 -20.20 -18.49
CA VAL A 221 9.46 -19.75 -18.19
C VAL A 221 9.46 -18.67 -17.11
N VAL A 222 8.61 -17.65 -17.24
CA VAL A 222 8.51 -16.58 -16.23
C VAL A 222 8.07 -17.14 -14.88
N ARG A 223 7.07 -18.02 -14.80
CA ARG A 223 6.62 -18.63 -13.53
C ARG A 223 7.72 -19.39 -12.79
N ASN A 224 8.69 -19.93 -13.53
CA ASN A 224 9.83 -20.64 -12.96
C ASN A 224 10.74 -19.75 -12.08
N HIS A 225 10.64 -18.42 -12.15
CA HIS A 225 11.46 -17.54 -11.30
C HIS A 225 11.25 -17.81 -9.80
N ALA A 226 10.07 -18.27 -9.37
CA ALA A 226 9.84 -18.60 -7.97
C ALA A 226 10.72 -19.78 -7.51
N GLU A 227 10.80 -20.84 -8.33
CA GLU A 227 11.66 -21.99 -8.05
C GLU A 227 13.15 -21.63 -8.19
N GLN A 228 13.51 -20.83 -9.19
CA GLN A 228 14.89 -20.35 -9.34
C GLN A 228 15.31 -19.49 -8.14
N GLY A 229 14.44 -18.60 -7.66
CA GLY A 229 14.70 -17.76 -6.50
C GLY A 229 14.93 -18.59 -5.24
N ARG A 230 14.10 -19.61 -5.01
CA ARG A 230 14.32 -20.61 -3.95
C ARG A 230 15.70 -21.26 -4.07
N ASN A 231 16.06 -21.77 -5.25
CA ASN A 231 17.31 -22.49 -5.45
C ASN A 231 18.54 -21.60 -5.24
N ILE A 232 18.50 -20.37 -5.76
CA ILE A 232 19.54 -19.35 -5.54
C ILE A 232 19.72 -19.11 -4.05
N LEU A 233 18.64 -18.84 -3.32
CA LEU A 233 18.70 -18.53 -1.89
C LEU A 233 19.12 -19.74 -1.04
N MET A 234 18.71 -20.95 -1.40
CA MET A 234 19.15 -22.19 -0.73
C MET A 234 20.66 -22.45 -0.88
N SER A 235 21.27 -21.96 -1.96
CA SER A 235 22.72 -22.04 -2.16
C SER A 235 23.50 -20.89 -1.50
N GLY A 236 22.79 -19.87 -1.00
CA GLY A 236 23.36 -18.68 -0.37
C GLY A 236 23.78 -18.90 1.08
N ARG A 237 24.54 -17.94 1.60
CA ARG A 237 24.96 -17.89 3.01
C ARG A 237 24.13 -16.88 3.79
N ASN A 238 23.98 -17.10 5.10
CA ASN A 238 23.26 -16.21 6.03
C ASN A 238 21.78 -15.97 5.67
N VAL A 239 21.19 -16.87 4.88
CA VAL A 239 19.81 -16.75 4.39
C VAL A 239 18.84 -17.08 5.52
N PHE A 240 17.87 -16.20 5.73
CA PHE A 240 16.74 -16.49 6.60
C PHE A 240 15.79 -17.45 5.86
N SER A 241 15.37 -18.55 6.49
CA SER A 241 14.53 -19.57 5.86
C SER A 241 13.23 -19.00 5.27
N GLY A 242 12.61 -18.03 5.96
CA GLY A 242 11.40 -17.38 5.44
C GLY A 242 11.63 -16.62 4.12
N THR A 243 12.85 -16.16 3.82
CA THR A 243 13.17 -15.54 2.52
C THR A 243 13.10 -16.57 1.40
N VAL A 244 13.56 -17.81 1.65
CA VAL A 244 13.44 -18.92 0.69
C VAL A 244 11.97 -19.25 0.45
N ASP A 245 11.18 -19.35 1.51
CA ASP A 245 9.75 -19.64 1.41
C ASP A 245 9.00 -18.58 0.61
N VAL A 246 9.32 -17.30 0.85
CA VAL A 246 8.71 -16.17 0.14
C VAL A 246 9.11 -16.16 -1.33
N ALA A 247 10.39 -16.32 -1.65
CA ALA A 247 10.82 -16.41 -3.03
C ALA A 247 10.09 -17.54 -3.78
N TYR A 248 9.86 -18.67 -3.10
CA TYR A 248 9.14 -19.80 -3.69
C TYR A 248 7.62 -19.66 -3.68
N GLY A 249 7.05 -18.83 -2.79
CA GLY A 249 5.64 -18.89 -2.43
C GLY A 249 4.85 -17.58 -2.56
N HIS A 250 5.48 -16.46 -2.91
CA HIS A 250 4.80 -15.15 -3.00
C HIS A 250 3.73 -15.05 -4.11
N HIS A 251 3.65 -16.05 -4.99
CA HIS A 251 2.60 -16.18 -6.01
C HIS A 251 1.57 -17.28 -5.72
N GLU A 252 1.67 -17.92 -4.56
CA GLU A 252 0.64 -18.82 -4.07
C GLU A 252 -0.58 -18.02 -3.64
N HIS A 253 -1.76 -18.62 -3.77
CA HIS A 253 -3.04 -18.02 -3.40
C HIS A 253 -3.66 -18.82 -2.27
N MET A 254 -4.37 -18.19 -1.34
CA MET A 254 -4.96 -18.89 -0.19
C MET A 254 -6.02 -19.95 -0.58
N ASP A 255 -6.60 -19.85 -1.78
CA ASP A 255 -7.51 -20.83 -2.38
C ASP A 255 -6.81 -21.99 -3.10
N GLY A 256 -5.47 -21.99 -3.20
CA GLY A 256 -4.68 -23.01 -3.90
C GLY A 256 -4.57 -22.80 -5.42
N SER A 257 -5.14 -21.73 -5.99
CA SER A 257 -5.09 -21.44 -7.43
C SER A 257 -3.76 -20.84 -7.90
N GLY A 258 -2.85 -20.54 -6.95
CA GLY A 258 -1.56 -19.94 -7.20
C GLY A 258 -0.50 -20.92 -7.72
N TYR A 259 0.75 -20.47 -7.77
CA TYR A 259 1.88 -21.26 -8.24
C TYR A 259 3.13 -20.95 -7.39
N PRO A 260 4.16 -21.83 -7.40
CA PRO A 260 4.35 -23.02 -8.21
C PRO A 260 3.76 -24.32 -7.66
N ARG A 261 3.34 -24.38 -6.39
CA ARG A 261 2.91 -25.61 -5.71
C ARG A 261 1.40 -25.73 -5.52
N GLY A 262 0.64 -24.64 -5.65
CA GLY A 262 -0.80 -24.63 -5.40
C GLY A 262 -1.10 -24.79 -3.91
N LEU A 263 -0.33 -24.10 -3.06
CA LEU A 263 -0.48 -24.19 -1.60
C LEU A 263 -1.80 -23.57 -1.14
N GLN A 264 -2.43 -24.18 -0.13
CA GLN A 264 -3.59 -23.62 0.53
C GLN A 264 -3.19 -22.68 1.69
N ASP A 265 -4.14 -21.84 2.11
CA ASP A 265 -4.01 -20.88 3.21
C ASP A 265 -3.16 -21.35 4.41
N HIS A 266 -3.50 -22.50 4.99
CA HIS A 266 -2.84 -23.04 6.19
C HIS A 266 -1.37 -23.47 5.97
N GLN A 267 -0.93 -23.57 4.71
CA GLN A 267 0.44 -23.92 4.33
C GLN A 267 1.29 -22.67 4.03
N LEU A 268 0.66 -21.50 3.93
CA LEU A 268 1.35 -20.23 3.66
C LEU A 268 1.78 -19.58 4.97
N ASN A 269 3.09 -19.35 5.10
CA ASN A 269 3.62 -18.60 6.23
C ASN A 269 3.20 -17.11 6.14
N LEU A 270 3.26 -16.42 7.29
CA LEU A 270 2.84 -15.03 7.39
C LEU A 270 3.61 -14.10 6.43
N ASN A 271 4.92 -14.31 6.27
CA ASN A 271 5.75 -13.48 5.39
C ASN A 271 5.33 -13.61 3.93
N CYS A 272 4.98 -14.81 3.44
CA CYS A 272 4.44 -15.02 2.11
C CYS A 272 3.16 -14.23 1.90
N LYS A 273 2.25 -14.27 2.88
CA LYS A 273 0.97 -13.56 2.78
C LYS A 273 1.15 -12.04 2.78
N ILE A 274 2.03 -11.50 3.63
CA ILE A 274 2.34 -10.07 3.67
C ILE A 274 2.96 -9.63 2.34
N VAL A 275 4.00 -10.33 1.88
CA VAL A 275 4.71 -9.98 0.65
C VAL A 275 3.80 -10.12 -0.58
N ALA A 276 2.90 -11.11 -0.61
CA ALA A 276 1.91 -11.24 -1.68
C ALA A 276 1.00 -10.02 -1.79
N VAL A 277 0.52 -9.47 -0.65
CA VAL A 277 -0.29 -8.23 -0.67
C VAL A 277 0.54 -7.05 -1.19
N ALA A 278 1.76 -6.87 -0.70
CA ALA A 278 2.66 -5.79 -1.12
C ALA A 278 3.05 -5.88 -2.60
N ASP A 279 3.42 -7.07 -3.10
CA ASP A 279 3.74 -7.32 -4.52
C ASP A 279 2.53 -7.02 -5.41
N ARG A 280 1.34 -7.52 -5.05
CA ARG A 280 0.12 -7.27 -5.83
C ARG A 280 -0.23 -5.79 -5.89
N TYR A 281 -0.08 -5.06 -4.79
CA TYR A 281 -0.29 -3.62 -4.79
C TYR A 281 0.69 -2.91 -5.73
N ASP A 282 1.99 -3.15 -5.58
CA ASP A 282 3.01 -2.51 -6.41
C ASP A 282 2.79 -2.83 -7.90
N ALA A 283 2.49 -4.10 -8.21
CA ALA A 283 2.17 -4.53 -9.58
C ALA A 283 0.98 -3.79 -10.22
N LEU A 284 0.03 -3.31 -9.42
CA LEU A 284 -1.13 -2.55 -9.89
C LEU A 284 -0.80 -1.08 -10.09
N VAL A 285 -0.04 -0.46 -9.19
CA VAL A 285 0.27 0.98 -9.25
C VAL A 285 1.54 1.32 -10.03
N SER A 286 2.38 0.32 -10.34
CA SER A 286 3.58 0.49 -11.16
C SER A 286 3.27 0.34 -12.65
N GLN A 287 3.87 1.20 -13.48
CA GLN A 287 3.78 1.09 -14.93
C GLN A 287 4.55 -0.16 -15.41
N ARG A 288 3.92 -0.99 -16.24
CA ARG A 288 4.56 -2.17 -16.84
C ARG A 288 4.56 -2.05 -18.38
N PRO A 289 5.49 -2.73 -19.09
CA PRO A 289 5.58 -2.67 -20.56
C PRO A 289 4.28 -2.99 -21.32
N PHE A 290 3.33 -3.66 -20.65
CA PHE A 290 2.10 -4.20 -21.24
C PHE A 290 0.81 -3.57 -20.71
N ARG A 291 0.89 -2.74 -19.67
CA ARG A 291 -0.29 -2.24 -18.96
C ARG A 291 0.06 -0.91 -18.28
N PRO A 292 -0.75 0.14 -18.46
CA PRO A 292 -0.59 1.35 -17.67
C PRO A 292 -0.90 1.06 -16.20
N ALA A 293 -0.35 1.86 -15.30
CA ALA A 293 -0.65 1.80 -13.88
C ALA A 293 -2.15 2.07 -13.61
N TYR A 294 -2.66 1.55 -12.49
CA TYR A 294 -3.90 2.03 -11.88
C TYR A 294 -3.63 3.24 -11.01
N ASN A 295 -4.65 4.07 -10.85
CA ASN A 295 -4.66 5.00 -9.73
C ASN A 295 -4.82 4.23 -8.42
N HIS A 296 -4.50 4.89 -7.30
CA HIS A 296 -4.48 4.29 -5.99
C HIS A 296 -5.82 3.65 -5.57
N LEU A 297 -6.95 4.32 -5.82
CA LEU A 297 -8.26 3.81 -5.42
C LEU A 297 -8.67 2.57 -6.21
N ASP A 298 -8.37 2.54 -7.52
CA ASP A 298 -8.65 1.37 -8.34
C ASP A 298 -7.74 0.19 -7.96
N ALA A 299 -6.48 0.45 -7.58
CA ALA A 299 -5.60 -0.59 -7.05
C ALA A 299 -6.14 -1.19 -5.73
N ILE A 300 -6.63 -0.37 -4.81
CA ILE A 300 -7.29 -0.84 -3.58
C ILE A 300 -8.53 -1.69 -3.90
N ARG A 301 -9.38 -1.23 -4.83
CA ARG A 301 -10.57 -1.99 -5.26
C ARG A 301 -10.20 -3.38 -5.77
N LEU A 302 -9.16 -3.46 -6.62
CA LEU A 302 -8.69 -4.74 -7.16
C LEU A 302 -8.06 -5.64 -6.07
N LEU A 303 -7.31 -5.08 -5.12
CA LEU A 303 -6.81 -5.84 -3.96
C LEU A 303 -7.95 -6.42 -3.12
N ASN A 304 -8.98 -5.62 -2.83
CA ASN A 304 -10.15 -6.08 -2.08
C ASN A 304 -10.92 -7.18 -2.84
N GLN A 305 -10.99 -7.10 -4.17
CA GLN A 305 -11.55 -8.16 -4.99
C GLN A 305 -10.72 -9.46 -4.91
N MET A 306 -9.40 -9.39 -5.01
CA MET A 306 -8.51 -10.55 -4.85
C MET A 306 -8.64 -11.18 -3.47
N SER A 307 -8.77 -10.35 -2.44
CA SER A 307 -8.97 -10.75 -1.05
C SER A 307 -10.33 -11.43 -0.81
N THR A 308 -11.41 -10.88 -1.38
CA THR A 308 -12.74 -11.50 -1.37
C THR A 308 -12.74 -12.83 -2.12
N GLY A 309 -12.02 -12.89 -3.23
CA GLY A 309 -11.77 -14.10 -4.02
C GLY A 309 -10.80 -15.10 -3.37
N ARG A 310 -10.36 -14.87 -2.12
CA ARG A 310 -9.43 -15.74 -1.37
C ARG A 310 -8.08 -15.97 -2.05
N GLN A 311 -7.63 -15.05 -2.89
CA GLN A 311 -6.25 -15.05 -3.38
C GLN A 311 -5.29 -14.43 -2.36
N LEU A 312 -5.77 -13.43 -1.62
CA LEU A 312 -5.04 -12.69 -0.58
C LEU A 312 -5.73 -12.81 0.77
N ASP A 313 -4.97 -12.58 1.84
CA ASP A 313 -5.48 -12.59 3.21
C ASP A 313 -6.31 -11.34 3.50
N GLN A 314 -7.53 -11.54 4.01
CA GLN A 314 -8.48 -10.45 4.26
C GLN A 314 -8.01 -9.48 5.34
N SER A 315 -7.45 -10.00 6.42
CA SER A 315 -6.98 -9.17 7.53
C SER A 315 -5.74 -8.37 7.13
N LEU A 316 -4.82 -9.01 6.41
CA LEU A 316 -3.63 -8.33 5.90
C LEU A 316 -3.96 -7.30 4.82
N THR A 317 -4.90 -7.60 3.93
CA THR A 317 -5.35 -6.65 2.90
C THR A 317 -6.02 -5.44 3.55
N ALA A 318 -6.90 -5.65 4.53
CA ALA A 318 -7.53 -4.56 5.27
C ALA A 318 -6.50 -3.72 6.05
N GLY A 319 -5.53 -4.37 6.70
CA GLY A 319 -4.41 -3.69 7.36
C GLY A 319 -3.60 -2.85 6.37
N PHE A 320 -3.27 -3.42 5.20
CA PHE A 320 -2.54 -2.71 4.16
C PHE A 320 -3.27 -1.46 3.68
N VAL A 321 -4.56 -1.58 3.39
CA VAL A 321 -5.42 -0.44 3.01
C VAL A 321 -5.45 0.61 4.12
N ALA A 322 -5.49 0.20 5.39
CA ALA A 322 -5.44 1.12 6.52
C ALA A 322 -4.10 1.86 6.63
N CYS A 323 -2.97 1.20 6.35
CA CYS A 323 -1.64 1.82 6.32
C CYS A 323 -1.50 2.86 5.21
N MET A 324 -1.99 2.55 4.02
CA MET A 324 -1.88 3.43 2.86
C MET A 324 -2.84 4.64 2.95
N GLY A 325 -3.98 4.47 3.62
CA GLY A 325 -5.01 5.49 3.71
C GLY A 325 -5.77 5.68 2.39
N ALA A 326 -6.71 6.63 2.36
CA ALA A 326 -7.49 6.92 1.15
C ALA A 326 -6.69 7.71 0.11
N TYR A 327 -5.77 8.55 0.60
CA TYR A 327 -4.96 9.46 -0.19
C TYR A 327 -3.52 9.45 0.34
N PRO A 328 -2.72 8.42 0.02
CA PRO A 328 -1.32 8.40 0.40
C PRO A 328 -0.56 9.54 -0.27
N PRO A 329 0.56 10.00 0.33
CA PRO A 329 1.50 10.91 -0.31
C PRO A 329 1.84 10.52 -1.76
N GLY A 330 1.96 11.51 -2.64
CA GLY A 330 2.21 11.34 -4.07
C GLY A 330 0.96 11.01 -4.91
N THR A 331 -0.23 10.93 -4.31
CA THR A 331 -1.48 10.70 -5.06
C THR A 331 -1.86 11.96 -5.84
N VAL A 332 -2.20 11.81 -7.12
CA VAL A 332 -2.73 12.90 -7.94
C VAL A 332 -4.25 12.92 -7.82
N VAL A 333 -4.80 14.07 -7.44
CA VAL A 333 -6.23 14.26 -7.18
C VAL A 333 -6.77 15.44 -7.99
N GLU A 334 -8.00 15.29 -8.48
CA GLU A 334 -8.80 16.39 -9.00
C GLU A 334 -9.72 16.90 -7.89
N LEU A 335 -9.74 18.22 -7.71
CA LEU A 335 -10.55 18.90 -6.72
C LEU A 335 -11.94 19.23 -7.28
N SER A 336 -12.90 19.53 -6.42
CA SER A 336 -14.24 19.98 -6.80
C SER A 336 -14.23 21.28 -7.64
N THR A 337 -13.14 22.05 -7.56
CA THR A 337 -12.87 23.24 -8.37
C THR A 337 -12.42 22.92 -9.80
N GLY A 338 -12.01 21.68 -10.08
CA GLY A 338 -11.38 21.25 -11.34
C GLY A 338 -9.84 21.36 -11.33
N GLU A 339 -9.26 21.91 -10.25
CA GLU A 339 -7.81 21.98 -10.06
C GLU A 339 -7.20 20.58 -9.85
N ILE A 340 -5.95 20.42 -10.25
CA ILE A 340 -5.20 19.19 -10.04
C ILE A 340 -4.12 19.42 -9.00
N ALA A 341 -4.07 18.53 -8.01
CA ALA A 341 -3.15 18.61 -6.91
C ALA A 341 -2.45 17.28 -6.63
N ILE A 342 -1.28 17.37 -5.99
CA ILE A 342 -0.52 16.23 -5.47
C ILE A 342 -0.75 16.19 -3.96
N VAL A 343 -1.15 15.04 -3.44
CA VAL A 343 -1.24 14.81 -2.00
C VAL A 343 0.15 14.77 -1.40
N LEU A 344 0.40 15.63 -0.44
CA LEU A 344 1.67 15.76 0.24
C LEU A 344 1.71 14.92 1.52
N GLN A 345 0.64 15.00 2.31
CA GLN A 345 0.53 14.29 3.59
C GLN A 345 -0.91 13.86 3.85
N ALA A 346 -1.08 12.66 4.39
CA ALA A 346 -2.38 12.20 4.84
C ALA A 346 -2.76 12.88 6.16
N ASN A 347 -4.06 13.12 6.38
CA ASN A 347 -4.54 13.61 7.65
C ASN A 347 -5.13 12.45 8.47
N PRO A 348 -4.48 12.01 9.56
CA PRO A 348 -4.92 10.84 10.31
C PRO A 348 -6.26 11.05 11.03
N LYS A 349 -6.61 12.31 11.35
CA LYS A 349 -7.89 12.66 12.00
C LYS A 349 -9.02 12.82 10.99
N GLN A 350 -8.73 13.41 9.83
CA GLN A 350 -9.69 13.65 8.75
C GLN A 350 -9.17 13.03 7.45
N ARG A 351 -9.32 11.72 7.30
CA ARG A 351 -8.70 10.94 6.19
C ARG A 351 -9.04 11.43 4.78
N LEU A 352 -10.12 12.19 4.62
CA LEU A 352 -10.56 12.77 3.35
C LEU A 352 -10.09 14.21 3.11
N ARG A 353 -9.37 14.80 4.07
CA ARG A 353 -8.85 16.17 4.05
C ARG A 353 -7.32 16.18 4.19
N PRO A 354 -6.58 15.62 3.23
CA PRO A 354 -5.12 15.64 3.25
C PRO A 354 -4.56 17.04 3.00
N GLN A 355 -3.27 17.22 3.22
CA GLN A 355 -2.55 18.38 2.70
C GLN A 355 -2.13 18.12 1.25
N ILE A 356 -2.31 19.12 0.41
CA ILE A 356 -2.12 19.00 -1.04
C ILE A 356 -1.31 20.17 -1.58
N MET A 357 -0.65 19.95 -2.72
CA MET A 357 -0.02 20.98 -3.52
C MET A 357 -0.73 21.07 -4.87
N VAL A 358 -1.41 22.18 -5.13
CA VAL A 358 -2.03 22.44 -6.43
C VAL A 358 -0.93 22.69 -7.45
N VAL A 359 -0.95 21.92 -8.54
CA VAL A 359 0.06 21.99 -9.62
C VAL A 359 -0.54 22.42 -10.96
N ARG A 360 -1.86 22.27 -11.13
CA ARG A 360 -2.58 22.78 -12.30
C ARG A 360 -3.89 23.45 -11.87
N ASN A 361 -4.22 24.54 -12.56
CA ASN A 361 -5.48 25.24 -12.35
C ASN A 361 -6.68 24.48 -12.96
N ALA A 362 -7.89 25.00 -12.78
CA ALA A 362 -9.12 24.41 -13.29
C ALA A 362 -9.20 24.30 -14.84
N ALA A 363 -8.35 25.02 -15.58
CA ALA A 363 -8.22 24.89 -17.03
C ALA A 363 -7.21 23.79 -17.44
N GLY A 364 -6.63 23.07 -16.47
CA GLY A 364 -5.62 22.04 -16.70
C GLY A 364 -4.22 22.60 -17.00
N VAL A 365 -4.01 23.91 -16.91
CA VAL A 365 -2.73 24.56 -17.20
C VAL A 365 -1.85 24.54 -15.96
N SER A 366 -0.56 24.23 -16.15
CA SER A 366 0.44 24.31 -15.07
C SER A 366 0.42 25.69 -14.43
N CYS A 367 0.35 25.75 -13.10
CA CYS A 367 0.27 27.00 -12.35
C CYS A 367 1.41 27.10 -11.34
N LYS A 368 1.54 28.28 -10.72
CA LYS A 368 2.41 28.41 -9.55
C LYS A 368 1.89 27.47 -8.47
N GLU A 369 2.78 26.67 -7.90
CA GLU A 369 2.43 25.70 -6.88
C GLU A 369 1.91 26.41 -5.64
N SER A 370 0.82 25.87 -5.09
CA SER A 370 0.15 26.40 -3.91
C SER A 370 -0.15 25.28 -2.94
N LEU A 371 0.36 25.41 -1.72
CA LEU A 371 0.06 24.50 -0.62
C LEU A 371 -1.34 24.79 -0.08
N VAL A 372 -2.15 23.75 0.08
CA VAL A 372 -3.48 23.85 0.66
C VAL A 372 -3.65 22.77 1.72
N ASP A 373 -3.97 23.19 2.94
CA ASP A 373 -4.49 22.30 3.96
C ASP A 373 -6.01 22.19 3.82
N MET A 374 -6.48 21.04 3.34
CA MET A 374 -7.91 20.83 3.12
C MET A 374 -8.73 20.76 4.42
N ALA A 375 -8.08 20.61 5.58
CA ALA A 375 -8.76 20.65 6.87
C ALA A 375 -9.09 22.09 7.31
N LEU A 376 -8.36 23.08 6.77
CA LEU A 376 -8.58 24.50 7.07
C LEU A 376 -9.45 25.20 6.02
N LYS A 377 -9.72 24.54 4.88
CA LYS A 377 -10.49 25.08 3.76
C LYS A 377 -11.74 24.23 3.49
N ASP A 378 -12.88 24.68 3.99
CA ASP A 378 -14.16 24.00 3.77
C ASP A 378 -14.83 24.35 2.44
N VAL A 379 -14.62 25.57 1.95
CA VAL A 379 -15.24 26.07 0.72
C VAL A 379 -14.22 26.69 -0.24
N ASP A 380 -14.51 26.62 -1.53
CA ASP A 380 -13.79 27.36 -2.57
C ASP A 380 -14.17 28.85 -2.56
N ASP A 381 -13.50 29.64 -3.40
CA ASP A 381 -13.72 31.09 -3.50
C ASP A 381 -15.15 31.46 -3.96
N LYS A 382 -15.94 30.46 -4.40
CA LYS A 382 -17.34 30.57 -4.81
C LYS A 382 -18.31 30.03 -3.74
N GLY A 383 -17.82 29.69 -2.54
CA GLY A 383 -18.62 29.16 -1.43
C GLY A 383 -19.04 27.69 -1.60
N ARG A 384 -18.48 26.95 -2.57
CA ARG A 384 -18.81 25.53 -2.80
C ARG A 384 -17.88 24.62 -2.01
N PRO A 385 -18.31 23.43 -1.56
CA PRO A 385 -17.45 22.53 -0.79
C PRO A 385 -16.12 22.22 -1.48
N TYR A 386 -15.01 22.47 -0.80
CA TYR A 386 -13.65 22.21 -1.28
C TYR A 386 -13.25 20.78 -0.91
N LYS A 387 -13.30 19.88 -1.89
CA LYS A 387 -13.13 18.43 -1.66
C LYS A 387 -12.42 17.75 -2.82
N ILE A 388 -11.84 16.59 -2.55
CA ILE A 388 -11.34 15.69 -3.59
C ILE A 388 -12.54 15.12 -4.34
N LYS A 389 -12.56 15.34 -5.66
CA LYS A 389 -13.61 14.83 -6.56
C LYS A 389 -13.27 13.44 -7.06
N THR A 390 -12.03 13.23 -7.51
CA THR A 390 -11.56 11.94 -8.02
C THR A 390 -10.04 11.81 -7.93
N VAL A 391 -9.55 10.57 -8.00
CA VAL A 391 -8.13 10.24 -8.02
C VAL A 391 -7.74 9.87 -9.44
N HIS A 392 -6.58 10.34 -9.87
CA HIS A 392 -6.06 10.15 -11.22
C HIS A 392 -4.67 9.55 -11.20
N ARG A 393 -4.23 9.08 -12.37
CA ARG A 393 -2.82 8.72 -12.57
C ARG A 393 -2.04 9.98 -12.89
N ALA A 394 -0.77 10.01 -12.49
CA ALA A 394 0.05 11.20 -12.70
C ALA A 394 0.26 11.48 -14.20
N GLU A 395 0.33 10.42 -15.01
CA GLU A 395 0.54 10.47 -16.46
C GLU A 395 -0.62 11.10 -17.21
N ASP A 396 -1.85 10.95 -16.71
CA ASP A 396 -3.05 11.51 -17.34
C ASP A 396 -2.98 13.05 -17.41
N PHE A 397 -2.17 13.66 -16.54
CA PHE A 397 -1.93 15.10 -16.49
C PHE A 397 -0.47 15.46 -16.79
N GLY A 398 0.35 14.52 -17.29
CA GLY A 398 1.78 14.74 -17.53
C GLY A 398 2.54 15.20 -16.28
N ILE A 399 2.10 14.80 -15.10
CA ILE A 399 2.73 15.12 -13.82
C ILE A 399 3.82 14.09 -13.55
N ASP A 400 5.02 14.60 -13.28
CA ASP A 400 6.16 13.81 -12.87
C ASP A 400 6.54 14.19 -11.44
N LEU A 401 6.32 13.27 -10.49
CA LEU A 401 6.56 13.51 -9.07
C LEU A 401 8.02 13.91 -8.81
N GLU A 402 8.97 13.41 -9.60
CA GLU A 402 10.39 13.79 -9.51
C GLU A 402 10.62 15.24 -9.91
N LYS A 403 9.92 15.74 -10.93
CA LYS A 403 10.08 17.14 -11.38
C LYS A 403 9.51 18.12 -10.37
N HIS A 404 8.45 17.71 -9.68
CA HIS A 404 7.88 18.48 -8.58
C HIS A 404 8.63 18.26 -7.27
N ARG A 405 9.69 17.43 -7.20
CA ARG A 405 10.43 17.11 -5.98
C ARG A 405 10.87 18.36 -5.22
N THR A 406 11.64 19.23 -5.87
CA THR A 406 12.15 20.47 -5.23
C THR A 406 11.00 21.35 -4.75
N SER A 407 9.90 21.38 -5.49
CA SER A 407 8.71 22.15 -5.11
C SER A 407 7.90 21.50 -4.00
N ILE A 408 7.82 20.17 -3.94
CA ILE A 408 7.23 19.41 -2.86
C ILE A 408 8.05 19.65 -1.59
N LEU A 409 9.38 19.52 -1.68
CA LEU A 409 10.33 19.81 -0.60
C LEU A 409 10.30 21.30 -0.18
N ASN A 410 10.10 22.25 -1.10
CA ASN A 410 10.00 23.68 -0.79
C ASN A 410 8.61 24.13 -0.34
N ALA A 411 7.53 23.45 -0.76
CA ALA A 411 6.19 23.67 -0.23
C ALA A 411 6.16 23.34 1.27
N PHE A 412 7.18 22.62 1.73
CA PHE A 412 7.47 22.32 3.09
C PHE A 412 8.40 23.34 3.81
N GLY A 413 8.58 24.60 3.34
CA GLY A 413 9.51 25.61 3.90
C GLY A 413 8.92 26.96 4.33
#